data_AF-A0A843CWE2-F1
#
_entry.id   AF-A0A843CWE2-F1
#
_cell.length_a   1.000
_cell.length_b   1.000
_cell.length_c   1.000
_cell.angle_alpha   90.00
_cell.angle_beta   90.00
_cell.angle_gamma   90.00
#
_symmetry.space_group_name_H-M   'P 1'
#
loop_
_entity.id
_entity.type
_entity.pdbx_description
1 polymer ?
#
loop_
_entity_poly.entity_id
_entity_poly.type
_entity_poly.pdbx_seq_one_letter_code
_entity_poly.pdbx_strand_id
1 'polypeptide(L)'
;KPDQEKQGKPDQEKQGKPDQEKQGKPDQENQEKTVSGKDHVIIAADGAAAVLSENGIRPDIIVTDLDGRCEEDVAEEIRLGRTDDRGVSTLLLIHAHGNNRPALEKYLPQSGAFIATCQCRPAGKALNFGGFSDGDRCLFLAEGFDASKIVLFGFDTKDVNVTPIKRKKLEWAERLIRVLRNEKPELIPEI
;
A
#
# COMPACT_ATOMS: atom_id res chain seq x y z
N LYS A 1 -1.59 -50.80 -60.87
CA LYS A 1 -1.69 -49.64 -61.80
C LYS A 1 -2.66 -50.03 -62.90
N PRO A 2 -3.56 -49.16 -63.42
CA PRO A 2 -3.47 -47.68 -63.57
C PRO A 2 -4.66 -46.91 -62.93
N ASP A 3 -4.49 -45.63 -62.55
CA ASP A 3 -4.90 -44.34 -63.21
C ASP A 3 -6.35 -43.93 -62.88
N GLN A 4 -6.60 -42.90 -62.06
CA GLN A 4 -6.54 -41.42 -62.25
C GLN A 4 -7.89 -40.79 -62.63
N GLU A 5 -8.03 -39.53 -62.19
CA GLU A 5 -9.05 -38.50 -62.51
C GLU A 5 -10.35 -38.50 -61.71
N LYS A 6 -10.97 -37.37 -61.31
CA LYS A 6 -10.66 -35.94 -61.05
C LYS A 6 -12.01 -35.31 -60.62
N GLN A 7 -11.99 -34.05 -60.16
CA GLN A 7 -13.14 -33.11 -60.00
C GLN A 7 -13.98 -33.32 -58.72
N GLY A 8 -14.41 -32.31 -57.96
CA GLY A 8 -14.38 -30.84 -58.03
C GLY A 8 -15.04 -30.28 -56.75
N LYS A 9 -14.74 -29.03 -56.37
CA LYS A 9 -15.42 -28.29 -55.27
C LYS A 9 -16.82 -27.82 -55.71
N PRO A 10 -17.79 -27.59 -54.79
CA PRO A 10 -18.04 -26.25 -54.21
C PRO A 10 -18.36 -26.31 -52.69
N ASP A 11 -17.86 -25.41 -51.84
CA ASP A 11 -18.40 -24.10 -51.42
C ASP A 11 -19.63 -24.10 -50.47
N GLN A 12 -19.32 -23.67 -49.24
CA GLN A 12 -20.11 -22.88 -48.27
C GLN A 12 -21.37 -23.47 -47.62
N GLU A 13 -21.33 -23.55 -46.28
CA GLU A 13 -22.31 -22.85 -45.42
C GLU A 13 -21.77 -22.70 -43.99
N LYS A 14 -21.64 -21.45 -43.54
CA LYS A 14 -21.28 -21.07 -42.16
C LYS A 14 -22.56 -21.09 -41.33
N GLN A 15 -22.70 -22.04 -40.42
CA GLN A 15 -23.75 -21.99 -39.40
C GLN A 15 -23.22 -21.29 -38.14
N GLY A 16 -23.85 -20.16 -37.82
CA GLY A 16 -23.58 -19.33 -36.65
C GLY A 16 -23.95 -20.04 -35.35
N LYS A 17 -23.17 -19.76 -34.31
CA LYS A 17 -23.52 -20.11 -32.92
C LYS A 17 -24.36 -18.98 -32.32
N PRO A 18 -25.39 -19.30 -31.52
CA PRO A 18 -26.22 -18.28 -30.88
C PRO A 18 -25.51 -17.64 -29.68
N ASP A 19 -25.66 -16.32 -29.60
CA ASP A 19 -25.22 -15.46 -28.51
C ASP A 19 -25.94 -15.82 -27.20
N GLN A 20 -25.18 -16.09 -26.15
CA GLN A 20 -25.68 -16.12 -24.78
C GLN A 20 -25.34 -14.78 -24.13
N GLU A 21 -26.38 -13.96 -23.91
CA GLU A 21 -26.36 -12.80 -23.03
C GLU A 21 -25.81 -13.20 -21.65
N LYS A 22 -24.63 -12.70 -21.31
CA LYS A 22 -24.19 -12.64 -19.92
C LYS A 22 -24.62 -11.31 -19.35
N GLN A 23 -25.64 -11.36 -18.50
CA GLN A 23 -26.06 -10.27 -17.61
C GLN A 23 -24.84 -9.73 -16.85
N GLY A 24 -24.59 -8.44 -17.00
CA GLY A 24 -23.48 -7.72 -16.38
C GLY A 24 -23.59 -7.73 -14.86
N LYS A 25 -22.49 -8.11 -14.21
CA LYS A 25 -22.19 -7.73 -12.83
C LYS A 25 -21.48 -6.36 -12.88
N PRO A 26 -21.77 -5.45 -11.95
CA PRO A 26 -21.20 -4.10 -11.99
C PRO A 26 -19.69 -4.12 -11.75
N ASP A 27 -19.03 -3.23 -12.47
CA ASP A 27 -17.60 -3.10 -12.67
C ASP A 27 -16.83 -2.80 -11.36
N GLN A 28 -16.14 -3.81 -10.80
CA GLN A 28 -15.10 -3.61 -9.78
C GLN A 28 -13.72 -3.30 -10.40
N GLU A 29 -13.60 -3.31 -11.72
CA GLU A 29 -12.30 -3.34 -12.42
C GLU A 29 -11.71 -1.96 -12.74
N ASN A 30 -12.33 -0.85 -12.29
CA ASN A 30 -12.02 0.48 -12.82
C ASN A 30 -11.54 1.53 -11.80
N GLN A 31 -11.08 1.12 -10.61
CA GLN A 31 -10.61 2.06 -9.58
C GLN A 31 -9.11 1.93 -9.24
N GLU A 32 -8.41 0.90 -9.75
CA GLU A 32 -7.01 0.60 -9.37
C GLU A 32 -5.95 1.01 -10.40
N LYS A 33 -6.33 1.73 -11.47
CA LYS A 33 -5.41 2.06 -12.57
C LYS A 33 -5.07 3.55 -12.68
N THR A 34 -4.52 4.15 -11.63
CA THR A 34 -3.70 5.38 -11.76
C THR A 34 -2.81 5.61 -10.53
N VAL A 35 -1.73 4.84 -10.37
CA VAL A 35 -0.66 5.18 -9.40
C VAL A 35 0.72 5.02 -10.04
N SER A 36 0.86 5.53 -11.26
CA SER A 36 2.14 5.59 -11.97
C SER A 36 2.29 6.95 -12.63
N GLY A 37 3.04 7.85 -11.97
CA GLY A 37 3.35 9.20 -12.42
C GLY A 37 4.26 9.92 -11.42
N LYS A 38 5.22 10.71 -11.90
CA LYS A 38 6.29 11.38 -11.11
C LYS A 38 5.82 12.52 -10.17
N ASP A 39 4.51 12.67 -9.97
CA ASP A 39 3.92 13.84 -9.31
C ASP A 39 3.35 13.52 -7.91
N HIS A 40 3.58 12.31 -7.41
CA HIS A 40 3.14 11.89 -6.08
C HIS A 40 4.15 10.95 -5.43
N VAL A 41 4.03 10.82 -4.11
CA VAL A 41 4.81 9.89 -3.28
C VAL A 41 3.84 8.96 -2.58
N ILE A 42 4.07 7.66 -2.71
CA ILE A 42 3.28 6.61 -2.05
C ILE A 42 3.96 6.27 -0.72
N ILE A 43 3.26 6.53 0.38
CA ILE A 43 3.71 6.19 1.73
C ILE A 43 2.79 5.09 2.26
N ALA A 44 3.35 3.90 2.49
CA ALA A 44 2.62 2.78 3.07
C ALA A 44 2.88 2.68 4.57
N ALA A 45 1.84 2.35 5.34
CA ALA A 45 1.95 2.05 6.76
C ALA A 45 1.90 0.54 6.98
N ASP A 46 2.95 -0.02 7.59
CA ASP A 46 3.00 -1.43 8.02
C ASP A 46 2.54 -2.38 6.89
N GLY A 47 1.71 -3.39 7.20
CA GLY A 47 1.20 -4.38 6.24
C GLY A 47 0.45 -3.83 5.02
N ALA A 48 0.12 -2.53 4.94
CA ALA A 48 -0.34 -1.93 3.68
C ALA A 48 0.72 -2.03 2.58
N ALA A 49 2.01 -2.08 2.94
CA ALA A 49 3.11 -2.26 2.01
C ALA A 49 3.03 -3.60 1.27
N ALA A 50 2.73 -4.68 1.99
CA ALA A 50 2.56 -6.01 1.40
C ALA A 50 1.36 -6.03 0.44
N VAL A 51 0.22 -5.47 0.85
CA VAL A 51 -0.99 -5.38 0.00
C VAL A 51 -0.72 -4.60 -1.30
N LEU A 52 0.00 -3.48 -1.22
CA LEU A 52 0.37 -2.71 -2.42
C LEU A 52 1.30 -3.52 -3.33
N SER A 53 2.31 -4.19 -2.77
CA SER A 53 3.27 -5.00 -3.51
C SER A 53 2.60 -6.16 -4.25
N GLU A 54 1.66 -6.85 -3.60
CA GLU A 54 0.85 -7.93 -4.20
C GLU A 54 0.05 -7.45 -5.42
N ASN A 55 -0.35 -6.18 -5.43
CA ASN A 55 -1.05 -5.54 -6.55
C ASN A 55 -0.11 -4.84 -7.55
N GLY A 56 1.20 -5.10 -7.46
CA GLY A 56 2.20 -4.57 -8.38
C GLY A 56 2.56 -3.10 -8.14
N ILE A 57 2.18 -2.52 -7.00
CA ILE A 57 2.49 -1.14 -6.61
C ILE A 57 3.62 -1.16 -5.57
N ARG A 58 4.78 -0.58 -5.92
CA ARG A 58 5.89 -0.41 -4.97
C ARG A 58 5.73 0.93 -4.24
N PRO A 59 5.61 0.96 -2.90
CA PRO A 59 5.63 2.22 -2.16
C PRO A 59 6.98 2.93 -2.29
N ASP A 60 6.99 4.26 -2.26
CA ASP A 60 8.24 5.04 -2.19
C ASP A 60 8.81 5.03 -0.78
N ILE A 61 7.92 5.04 0.23
CA ILE A 61 8.25 5.03 1.65
C ILE A 61 7.40 3.99 2.37
N ILE A 62 7.98 3.27 3.32
CA ILE A 62 7.25 2.44 4.30
C ILE A 62 7.53 2.98 5.70
N VAL A 63 6.47 3.24 6.46
CA VAL A 63 6.52 3.55 7.89
C VAL A 63 6.05 2.31 8.65
N THR A 64 6.90 1.76 9.51
CA THR A 64 6.63 0.46 10.16
C THR A 64 7.32 0.36 11.51
N ASP A 65 6.67 -0.30 12.47
CA ASP A 65 7.28 -0.76 13.72
C ASP A 65 7.72 -2.24 13.70
N LEU A 66 7.60 -2.88 12.52
CA LEU A 66 7.96 -4.27 12.20
C LEU A 66 7.08 -5.31 12.93
N ASP A 67 5.81 -4.99 13.16
CA ASP A 67 4.84 -5.86 13.85
C ASP A 67 3.71 -6.42 12.99
N GLY A 68 3.80 -6.26 11.66
CA GLY A 68 2.79 -6.60 10.65
C GLY A 68 2.04 -7.93 10.85
N ARG A 69 0.91 -8.08 10.15
CA ARG A 69 -0.12 -9.10 10.45
C ARG A 69 0.41 -10.54 10.51
N CYS A 70 1.46 -10.82 9.74
CA CYS A 70 2.21 -12.06 9.78
C CYS A 70 3.71 -11.82 9.49
N GLU A 71 4.55 -12.85 9.68
CA GLU A 71 5.99 -12.70 9.43
C GLU A 71 6.30 -12.43 7.96
N GLU A 72 5.44 -12.89 7.05
CA GLU A 72 5.56 -12.68 5.62
C GLU A 72 5.36 -11.21 5.24
N ASP A 73 4.43 -10.49 5.88
CA ASP A 73 4.22 -9.05 5.68
C ASP A 73 5.50 -8.27 6.04
N VAL A 74 6.07 -8.54 7.22
CA VAL A 74 7.31 -7.87 7.66
C VAL A 74 8.49 -8.25 6.78
N ALA A 75 8.58 -9.51 6.34
CA ALA A 75 9.61 -9.95 5.40
C ALA A 75 9.50 -9.21 4.06
N GLU A 76 8.28 -8.96 3.59
CA GLU A 76 8.01 -8.21 2.37
C GLU A 76 8.40 -6.74 2.51
N GLU A 77 8.07 -6.08 3.63
CA GLU A 77 8.55 -4.71 3.93
C GLU A 77 10.07 -4.61 3.87
N ILE A 78 10.76 -5.56 4.51
CA ILE A 78 12.22 -5.66 4.52
C ILE A 78 12.77 -5.91 3.10
N ARG A 79 12.10 -6.75 2.31
CA ARG A 79 12.48 -7.02 0.92
C ARG A 79 12.34 -5.77 0.05
N LEU A 80 11.24 -5.02 0.19
CA LEU A 80 11.02 -3.75 -0.51
C LEU A 80 12.05 -2.69 -0.13
N GLY A 81 12.51 -2.69 1.13
CA GLY A 81 13.60 -1.81 1.58
C GLY A 81 14.94 -2.03 0.88
N ARG A 82 15.17 -3.21 0.31
CA ARG A 82 16.39 -3.53 -0.42
C ARG A 82 16.33 -3.03 -1.87
N THR A 83 17.51 -2.70 -2.38
CA THR A 83 17.71 -2.38 -3.79
C THR A 83 17.50 -3.63 -4.64
N ASP A 84 16.55 -3.59 -5.57
CA ASP A 84 16.31 -4.65 -6.53
C ASP A 84 17.32 -4.63 -7.69
N ASP A 85 17.20 -5.59 -8.62
CA ASP A 85 18.05 -5.74 -9.80
C ASP A 85 17.98 -4.55 -10.77
N ARG A 86 16.93 -3.72 -10.66
CA ARG A 86 16.75 -2.48 -11.43
C ARG A 86 17.35 -1.26 -10.72
N GLY A 87 17.94 -1.45 -9.53
CA GLY A 87 18.50 -0.35 -8.74
C GLY A 87 17.44 0.42 -7.94
N VAL A 88 16.23 -0.11 -7.76
CA VAL A 88 15.13 0.57 -7.07
C VAL A 88 14.95 0.01 -5.65
N SER A 89 14.77 0.89 -4.67
CA SER A 89 14.49 0.54 -3.27
C SER A 89 13.40 1.44 -2.70
N THR A 90 12.70 0.96 -1.67
CA THR A 90 11.71 1.71 -0.90
C THR A 90 12.42 2.24 0.34
N LEU A 91 12.19 3.49 0.70
CA LEU A 91 12.78 4.05 1.92
C LEU A 91 12.04 3.52 3.15
N LEU A 92 12.74 2.82 4.04
CA LEU A 92 12.16 2.35 5.30
C LEU A 92 12.33 3.41 6.39
N LEU A 93 11.23 3.82 7.00
CA LEU A 93 11.17 4.57 8.25
C LEU A 93 10.75 3.63 9.37
N ILE A 94 11.74 3.13 10.09
CA ILE A 94 11.53 2.09 11.11
C ILE A 94 11.37 2.75 12.47
N HIS A 95 10.24 2.50 13.11
CA HIS A 95 9.86 3.14 14.35
C HIS A 95 10.19 2.27 15.57
N ALA A 96 11.00 2.79 16.51
CA ALA A 96 11.28 2.14 17.78
C ALA A 96 10.36 2.62 18.91
N HIS A 97 9.73 1.69 19.63
CA HIS A 97 8.92 1.94 20.83
C HIS A 97 9.17 0.89 21.92
N GLY A 98 8.47 1.01 23.05
CA GLY A 98 8.84 0.31 24.29
C GLY A 98 8.81 -1.22 24.26
N ASN A 99 8.11 -1.83 23.31
CA ASN A 99 7.86 -3.28 23.26
C ASN A 99 8.30 -3.97 21.96
N ASN A 100 8.79 -3.26 20.95
CA ASN A 100 9.21 -3.89 19.68
C ASN A 100 10.70 -4.24 19.59
N ARG A 101 11.45 -4.16 20.69
CA ARG A 101 12.87 -4.54 20.72
C ARG A 101 13.16 -5.92 20.09
N PRO A 102 12.39 -6.99 20.36
CA PRO A 102 12.61 -8.28 19.70
C PRO A 102 12.47 -8.22 18.17
N ALA A 103 11.49 -7.47 17.66
CA ALA A 103 11.31 -7.27 16.22
C ALA A 103 12.49 -6.51 15.61
N LEU A 104 12.94 -5.44 16.26
CA LEU A 104 14.10 -4.67 15.82
C LEU A 104 15.37 -5.54 15.75
N GLU A 105 15.63 -6.34 16.79
CA GLU A 105 16.79 -7.26 16.83
C GLU A 105 16.72 -8.32 15.72
N LYS A 106 15.51 -8.81 15.39
CA LYS A 106 15.30 -9.81 14.33
C LYS A 106 15.48 -9.22 12.92
N TYR A 107 14.91 -8.05 12.66
CA TYR A 107 14.70 -7.56 11.28
C TYR A 107 15.65 -6.44 10.85
N LEU A 108 16.14 -5.58 11.75
CA LEU A 108 17.07 -4.50 11.38
C LEU A 108 18.36 -5.00 10.71
N PRO A 109 18.99 -6.12 11.11
CA PRO A 109 20.16 -6.64 10.40
C PRO A 109 19.88 -6.99 8.93
N GLN A 110 18.61 -7.11 8.55
CA GLN A 110 18.14 -7.54 7.24
C GLN A 110 17.57 -6.38 6.39
N SER A 111 17.29 -5.22 6.98
CA SER A 111 16.50 -4.13 6.38
C SER A 111 17.22 -3.30 5.30
N GLY A 112 18.54 -3.45 5.14
CA GLY A 112 19.32 -2.55 4.29
C GLY A 112 19.37 -1.13 4.87
N ALA A 113 19.30 -0.11 4.01
CA ALA A 113 19.30 1.28 4.46
C ALA A 113 17.92 1.69 5.00
N PHE A 114 17.88 2.35 6.15
CA PHE A 114 16.65 2.82 6.79
C PHE A 114 16.89 4.13 7.56
N ILE A 115 15.80 4.84 7.84
CA ILE A 115 15.75 5.98 8.76
C ILE A 115 15.10 5.51 10.06
N ALA A 116 15.84 5.63 11.17
CA ALA A 116 15.28 5.35 12.48
C ALA A 116 14.33 6.47 12.91
N THR A 117 13.14 6.11 13.39
CA THR A 117 12.17 7.05 13.96
C THR A 117 11.73 6.61 15.37
N CYS A 118 11.21 7.54 16.17
CA CYS A 118 10.80 7.27 17.55
C CYS A 118 9.47 7.98 17.91
N GLN A 119 8.88 7.61 19.05
CA GLN A 119 7.62 8.16 19.58
C GLN A 119 7.88 9.19 20.67
N CYS A 120 9.01 9.03 21.36
CA CYS A 120 9.45 9.89 22.43
C CYS A 120 10.41 10.98 21.90
N ARG A 121 11.04 11.70 22.82
CA ARG A 121 12.10 12.65 22.47
C ARG A 121 13.19 11.93 21.68
N PRO A 122 13.54 12.43 20.47
CA PRO A 122 14.65 11.90 19.69
C PRO A 122 15.93 11.69 20.48
N ALA A 123 16.55 10.53 20.29
CA ALA A 123 17.88 10.21 20.81
C ALA A 123 18.79 9.79 19.66
N GLY A 124 20.05 10.25 19.69
CA GLY A 124 21.02 9.96 18.62
C GLY A 124 20.57 10.50 17.27
N LYS A 125 20.50 9.62 16.26
CA LYS A 125 20.09 9.95 14.89
C LYS A 125 18.60 9.67 14.61
N ALA A 126 17.85 9.19 15.60
CA ALA A 126 16.43 8.92 15.40
C ALA A 126 15.68 10.24 15.17
N LEU A 127 14.70 10.23 14.27
CA LEU A 127 13.82 11.36 14.03
C LEU A 127 12.47 11.14 14.73
N ASN A 128 11.72 12.22 14.97
CA ASN A 128 10.33 12.13 15.40
C ASN A 128 9.52 13.15 14.60
N PHE A 129 8.75 12.67 13.63
CA PHE A 129 7.87 13.51 12.80
C PHE A 129 6.53 13.79 13.49
N GLY A 130 6.22 13.09 14.59
CA GLY A 130 4.90 13.05 15.20
C GLY A 130 4.16 11.77 14.84
N GLY A 131 2.86 11.73 15.18
CA GLY A 131 2.03 10.55 15.04
C GLY A 131 2.04 9.62 16.25
N PHE A 132 0.99 8.85 16.38
CA PHE A 132 0.74 7.83 17.39
C PHE A 132 0.80 6.41 16.82
N SER A 133 0.35 6.19 15.58
CA SER A 133 0.32 4.88 14.89
C SER A 133 0.94 5.00 13.50
N ASP A 134 1.37 3.91 12.89
CA ASP A 134 2.07 3.96 11.60
C ASP A 134 1.28 4.71 10.51
N GLY A 135 -0.04 4.54 10.48
CA GLY A 135 -0.92 5.26 9.55
C GLY A 135 -0.92 6.78 9.75
N ASP A 136 -1.07 7.27 10.97
CA ASP A 136 -1.03 8.71 11.23
C ASP A 136 0.41 9.27 11.16
N ARG A 137 1.43 8.46 11.43
CA ARG A 137 2.84 8.81 11.21
C ARG A 137 3.14 9.09 9.74
N CYS A 138 2.52 8.37 8.80
CA CYS A 138 2.61 8.69 7.37
C CYS A 138 2.10 10.11 7.07
N LEU A 139 1.02 10.52 7.73
CA LEU A 139 0.46 11.86 7.56
C LEU A 139 1.39 12.94 8.13
N PHE A 140 1.90 12.75 9.35
CA PHE A 140 2.89 13.66 9.95
C PHE A 140 4.17 13.75 9.13
N LEU A 141 4.61 12.64 8.54
CA LEU A 141 5.76 12.62 7.63
C LEU A 141 5.49 13.49 6.40
N ALA A 142 4.36 13.27 5.72
CA ALA A 142 3.99 14.04 4.53
C ALA A 142 3.86 15.54 4.82
N GLU A 143 3.22 15.91 5.94
CA GLU A 143 3.14 17.30 6.41
C GLU A 143 4.53 17.87 6.74
N GLY A 144 5.40 17.10 7.38
CA GLY A 144 6.77 17.52 7.70
C GLY A 144 7.66 17.76 6.46
N PHE A 145 7.21 17.33 5.28
CA PHE A 145 7.82 17.60 3.97
C PHE A 145 6.99 18.57 3.11
N ASP A 146 6.06 19.32 3.72
CA ASP A 146 5.24 20.35 3.07
C ASP A 146 4.43 19.82 1.86
N ALA A 147 3.92 18.60 1.95
CA ALA A 147 3.09 18.01 0.89
C ALA A 147 1.87 18.90 0.59
N SER A 148 1.75 19.37 -0.65
CA SER A 148 0.67 20.30 -1.04
C SER A 148 -0.73 19.68 -1.03
N LYS A 149 -0.81 18.34 -1.10
CA LYS A 149 -2.06 17.57 -1.02
C LYS A 149 -1.75 16.19 -0.46
N ILE A 150 -2.59 15.73 0.48
CA ILE A 150 -2.47 14.40 1.08
C ILE A 150 -3.78 13.65 0.89
N VAL A 151 -3.71 12.49 0.23
CA VAL A 151 -4.83 11.57 0.03
C VAL A 151 -4.59 10.33 0.87
N LEU A 152 -5.57 9.96 1.69
CA LEU A 152 -5.49 8.79 2.58
C LEU A 152 -6.30 7.64 1.99
N PHE A 153 -5.69 6.46 1.86
CA PHE A 153 -6.34 5.21 1.44
C PHE A 153 -6.36 4.22 2.59
N GLY A 154 -7.41 3.39 2.66
CA GLY A 154 -7.56 2.39 3.72
C GLY A 154 -7.66 2.98 5.14
N PHE A 155 -7.99 4.27 5.24
CA PHE A 155 -8.03 5.02 6.48
C PHE A 155 -9.45 5.50 6.80
N ASP A 156 -10.29 4.61 7.32
CA ASP A 156 -11.62 4.97 7.80
C ASP A 156 -11.63 5.18 9.32
N THR A 157 -11.62 6.46 9.72
CA THR A 157 -11.75 6.84 11.15
C THR A 157 -13.10 6.49 11.76
N LYS A 158 -14.12 6.19 10.95
CA LYS A 158 -15.50 5.91 11.38
C LYS A 158 -15.84 4.42 11.36
N ASP A 159 -14.88 3.55 11.03
CA ASP A 159 -15.12 2.12 10.95
C ASP A 159 -15.64 1.59 12.30
N VAL A 160 -16.87 1.10 12.29
CA VAL A 160 -17.56 0.58 13.48
C VAL A 160 -17.30 -0.91 13.70
N ASN A 161 -16.69 -1.62 12.75
CA ASN A 161 -16.44 -3.06 12.80
C ASN A 161 -15.05 -3.41 13.37
N VAL A 162 -14.32 -2.43 13.90
CA VAL A 162 -13.01 -2.65 14.51
C VAL A 162 -13.09 -2.98 16.01
N THR A 163 -12.01 -3.58 16.53
CA THR A 163 -11.86 -3.85 17.96
C THR A 163 -11.95 -2.56 18.79
N PRO A 164 -12.38 -2.62 20.08
CA PRO A 164 -12.45 -1.43 20.93
C PRO A 164 -11.14 -0.66 21.06
N ILE A 165 -10.00 -1.37 21.03
CA ILE A 165 -8.67 -0.75 21.05
C ILE A 165 -8.43 0.01 19.75
N LYS A 166 -8.67 -0.62 18.59
CA LYS A 166 -8.48 0.02 17.29
C LYS A 166 -9.40 1.24 17.14
N ARG A 167 -10.64 1.18 17.62
CA ARG A 167 -11.56 2.33 17.65
C ARG A 167 -10.96 3.53 18.39
N LYS A 168 -10.41 3.32 19.59
CA LYS A 168 -9.72 4.39 20.33
C LYS A 168 -8.49 4.93 19.58
N LYS A 169 -7.75 4.06 18.87
CA LYS A 169 -6.63 4.51 18.02
C LYS A 169 -7.14 5.40 16.87
N LEU A 170 -8.25 5.04 16.24
CA LEU A 170 -8.88 5.83 15.17
C LEU A 170 -9.39 7.19 15.66
N GLU A 171 -10.00 7.24 16.85
CA GLU A 171 -10.39 8.51 17.50
C GLU A 171 -9.19 9.43 17.73
N TRP A 172 -8.05 8.86 18.17
CA TRP A 172 -6.80 9.62 18.31
C TRP A 172 -6.26 10.09 16.97
N ALA A 173 -6.27 9.24 15.96
CA ALA A 173 -5.85 9.64 14.62
C ALA A 173 -6.71 10.77 14.07
N GLU A 174 -8.03 10.73 14.27
CA GLU A 174 -8.92 11.83 13.86
C GLU A 174 -8.55 13.15 14.55
N ARG A 175 -8.23 13.10 15.86
CA ARG A 175 -7.76 14.30 16.59
C ARG A 175 -6.43 14.82 16.04
N LEU A 176 -5.48 13.92 15.76
CA LEU A 176 -4.17 14.29 15.23
C LEU A 176 -4.28 14.90 13.82
N ILE A 177 -5.13 14.30 12.97
CA ILE A 177 -5.47 14.83 11.65
C ILE A 177 -6.00 16.26 11.77
N ARG A 178 -6.87 16.55 12.74
CA ARG A 178 -7.40 17.91 12.99
C ARG A 178 -6.34 18.89 13.50
N VAL A 179 -5.29 18.41 14.17
CA VAL A 179 -4.17 19.26 14.64
C VAL A 179 -3.26 19.67 13.49
N LEU A 180 -2.98 18.75 12.56
CA LEU A 180 -2.20 19.05 11.36
C LEU A 180 -2.96 20.00 10.42
N ARG A 181 -4.26 19.79 10.31
CA ARG A 181 -5.16 20.50 9.42
C ARG A 181 -5.78 21.70 10.15
N ASN A 182 -5.08 22.82 10.20
CA ASN A 182 -5.64 24.06 10.76
C ASN A 182 -6.93 24.53 10.03
N GLU A 183 -7.31 23.92 8.89
CA GLU A 183 -8.67 23.88 8.33
C GLU A 183 -8.94 22.53 7.61
N LYS A 184 -10.23 22.16 7.52
CA LYS A 184 -10.76 20.80 7.25
C LYS A 184 -10.20 20.10 5.98
N PRO A 185 -10.01 18.78 6.03
CA PRO A 185 -9.71 17.98 4.86
C PRO A 185 -10.93 17.54 4.05
N GLU A 186 -10.70 17.41 2.74
CA GLU A 186 -11.55 16.66 1.84
C GLU A 186 -11.31 15.15 2.07
N LEU A 187 -12.25 14.52 2.77
CA LEU A 187 -12.35 13.06 2.89
C LEU A 187 -13.11 12.56 1.67
N ILE A 188 -12.50 11.67 0.89
CA ILE A 188 -13.20 10.95 -0.17
C ILE A 188 -13.71 9.64 0.45
N PRO A 189 -15.02 9.49 0.69
CA PRO A 189 -15.57 8.28 1.27
C PRO A 189 -15.64 7.20 0.20
N GLU A 190 -14.75 6.21 0.35
CA GLU A 190 -14.71 4.90 -0.34
C GLU A 190 -14.72 4.92 -1.87
N ILE A 191 -14.05 3.91 -2.44
CA ILE A 191 -14.21 3.53 -3.84
C ILE A 191 -14.86 2.14 -3.87
#